data_AF-D1VTQ8-F1
#
_entry.id   AF-D1VTQ8-F1
#
_cell.length_a   1.000
_cell.length_b   1.000
_cell.length_c   1.000
_cell.angle_alpha   90.00
_cell.angle_beta   90.00
_cell.angle_gamma   90.00
#
_symmetry.space_group_name_H-M   'P 1'
#
loop_
_entity.id
_entity.type
_entity.pdbx_description
1 polymer ?
#
loop_
_entity_poly.entity_id
_entity_poly.type
_entity_poly.pdbx_seq_one_letter_code
_entity_poly.pdbx_strand_id
1 'polypeptide(L)'
;MKKNRNVIKDWFLTFLGIGLVVVGFLFHKNSVSTDKMIVTIPYIFIGVGCGIFGHFMGNLIKYFSTKNHEELERQIQIDKNDERNILIAEKSKAKAYDLMIYLFASILIIFSLMGVDKLAIIMMVAIYLSIQIYALYWRSKFERKM
;
A
#
# COMPACT_ATOMS: atom_id res chain seq x y z
N MET A 1 14.11 26.43 1.20
CA MET A 1 14.97 25.37 0.60
C MET A 1 14.61 23.92 0.98
N LYS A 2 14.06 23.61 2.18
CA LYS A 2 13.69 22.22 2.59
C LYS A 2 12.59 21.55 1.74
N LYS A 3 11.52 22.28 1.35
CA LYS A 3 10.38 21.74 0.55
C LYS A 3 10.83 21.18 -0.81
N ASN A 4 11.82 21.80 -1.45
CA ASN A 4 12.26 21.39 -2.80
C ASN A 4 13.13 20.12 -2.81
N ARG A 5 13.93 19.88 -1.77
CA ARG A 5 14.78 18.68 -1.66
C ARG A 5 13.96 17.39 -1.46
N ASN A 6 12.85 17.49 -0.72
CA ASN A 6 11.93 16.37 -0.52
C ASN A 6 11.21 15.99 -1.82
N VAL A 7 10.80 16.98 -2.61
CA VAL A 7 10.14 16.75 -3.90
C VAL A 7 11.08 16.09 -4.91
N ILE A 8 12.36 16.50 -4.96
CA ILE A 8 13.37 15.85 -5.82
C ILE A 8 13.57 14.38 -5.42
N LYS A 9 13.60 14.10 -4.11
CA LYS A 9 13.68 12.73 -3.59
C LYS A 9 12.44 11.92 -3.96
N ASP A 10 11.24 12.48 -3.83
CA ASP A 10 9.99 11.82 -4.19
C ASP A 10 9.93 11.51 -5.70
N TRP A 11 10.40 12.43 -6.54
CA TRP A 11 10.57 12.19 -7.98
C TRP A 11 11.56 11.06 -8.27
N PHE A 12 12.74 11.10 -7.67
CA PHE A 12 13.74 10.04 -7.83
C PHE A 12 13.18 8.67 -7.42
N LEU A 13 12.50 8.59 -6.28
CA LEU A 13 11.93 7.34 -5.78
C LEU A 13 10.73 6.86 -6.61
N THR A 14 9.93 7.78 -7.15
CA THR A 14 8.85 7.44 -8.09
C THR A 14 9.42 6.81 -9.37
N PHE A 15 10.46 7.41 -9.96
CA PHE A 15 11.15 6.85 -11.13
C PHE A 15 11.86 5.54 -10.81
N LEU A 16 12.45 5.41 -9.63
CA LEU A 16 13.04 4.15 -9.15
C LEU A 16 11.97 3.05 -9.08
N GLY A 17 10.79 3.36 -8.54
CA GLY A 17 9.66 2.42 -8.48
C GLY A 17 9.22 1.95 -9.88
N ILE A 18 9.09 2.89 -10.83
CA ILE A 18 8.77 2.56 -12.23
C ILE A 18 9.89 1.71 -12.86
N GLY A 19 11.15 2.09 -12.64
CA GLY A 19 12.30 1.35 -13.14
C GLY A 19 12.33 -0.10 -12.64
N LEU A 20 12.03 -0.32 -11.36
CA LEU A 20 11.93 -1.67 -10.78
C LEU A 20 10.81 -2.51 -11.43
N VAL A 21 9.66 -1.90 -11.72
CA VAL A 21 8.56 -2.60 -12.43
C VAL A 21 8.97 -2.96 -13.85
N VAL A 22 9.58 -2.02 -14.59
CA VAL A 22 10.05 -2.26 -15.97
C VAL A 22 11.13 -3.33 -16.00
N VAL A 23 12.11 -3.27 -15.11
CA VAL A 23 13.17 -4.28 -14.98
C VAL A 23 12.56 -5.63 -14.65
N GLY A 24 11.66 -5.72 -13.67
CA GLY A 24 10.96 -6.96 -13.34
C GLY A 24 10.23 -7.55 -14.54
N PHE A 25 9.50 -6.73 -15.31
CA PHE A 25 8.80 -7.18 -16.50
C PHE A 25 9.75 -7.67 -17.62
N LEU A 26 10.85 -6.95 -17.88
CA LEU A 26 11.85 -7.35 -18.87
C LEU A 26 12.56 -8.65 -18.48
N PHE A 27 12.90 -8.82 -17.20
CA PHE A 27 13.48 -10.06 -16.69
C PHE A 27 12.52 -11.23 -16.82
N HIS A 28 11.22 -11.04 -16.53
CA HIS A 28 10.22 -12.07 -16.76
C HIS A 28 10.15 -12.48 -18.23
N LYS A 29 10.10 -11.52 -19.16
CA LYS A 29 9.99 -11.77 -20.61
C LYS A 29 11.21 -12.50 -21.19
N ASN A 30 12.41 -12.19 -20.71
CA ASN A 30 13.66 -12.74 -21.23
C ASN A 30 14.14 -14.00 -20.51
N SER A 31 13.47 -14.43 -19.43
CA SER A 31 13.86 -15.62 -18.67
C SER A 31 13.36 -16.90 -19.35
N VAL A 32 14.29 -17.69 -19.90
CA VAL A 32 14.05 -19.04 -20.46
C VAL A 32 14.26 -20.13 -19.39
N SER A 33 14.54 -19.74 -18.15
CA SER A 33 14.92 -20.65 -17.07
C SER A 33 13.70 -21.34 -16.43
N THR A 34 13.76 -22.67 -16.29
CA THR A 34 12.72 -23.50 -15.63
C THR A 34 12.80 -23.50 -14.10
N ASP A 35 13.80 -22.84 -13.51
CA ASP A 35 13.99 -22.76 -12.07
C ASP A 35 12.95 -21.83 -11.42
N LYS A 36 12.16 -22.40 -10.51
CA LYS A 36 11.09 -21.70 -9.76
C LYS A 36 11.63 -20.49 -8.98
N MET A 37 12.86 -20.53 -8.47
CA MET A 37 13.45 -19.38 -7.76
C MET A 37 13.73 -18.21 -8.70
N ILE A 38 14.31 -18.49 -9.86
CA ILE A 38 14.65 -17.46 -10.87
C ILE A 38 13.38 -16.82 -11.42
N VAL A 39 12.31 -17.60 -11.60
CA VAL A 39 11.01 -17.09 -12.06
C VAL A 39 10.32 -16.20 -11.04
N THR A 40 10.60 -16.34 -9.73
CA THR A 40 9.92 -15.57 -8.67
C THR A 40 10.51 -14.16 -8.48
N ILE A 41 11.80 -13.98 -8.73
CA ILE A 41 12.54 -12.70 -8.57
C ILE A 41 11.89 -11.54 -9.36
N PRO A 42 11.51 -11.70 -10.65
CA PRO A 42 10.79 -10.68 -11.40
C PRO A 42 9.54 -10.14 -10.70
N TYR A 43 8.75 -11.02 -10.09
CA TYR A 43 7.50 -10.63 -9.42
C TYR A 43 7.74 -9.88 -8.11
N ILE A 44 8.82 -10.18 -7.39
CA ILE A 44 9.23 -9.40 -6.21
C ILE A 44 9.61 -7.98 -6.64
N PHE A 45 10.38 -7.82 -7.73
CA PHE A 45 10.72 -6.49 -8.25
C PHE A 45 9.49 -5.69 -8.67
N ILE A 46 8.53 -6.34 -9.33
CA ILE A 46 7.26 -5.70 -9.69
C ILE A 46 6.48 -5.27 -8.44
N GLY A 47 6.32 -6.17 -7.47
CA GLY A 47 5.58 -5.89 -6.23
C GLY A 47 6.19 -4.74 -5.42
N VAL A 48 7.51 -4.77 -5.19
CA VAL A 48 8.24 -3.71 -4.49
C VAL A 48 8.19 -2.40 -5.28
N GLY A 49 8.38 -2.47 -6.60
CA GLY A 49 8.33 -1.31 -7.48
C GLY A 49 6.97 -0.60 -7.43
N CYS A 50 5.86 -1.35 -7.44
CA CYS A 50 4.52 -0.81 -7.30
C CYS A 50 4.30 -0.13 -5.93
N GLY A 51 4.81 -0.74 -4.85
CA GLY A 51 4.70 -0.17 -3.49
C GLY A 51 5.44 1.16 -3.35
N ILE A 52 6.68 1.23 -3.85
CA ILE A 52 7.48 2.46 -3.89
C ILE A 52 6.76 3.50 -4.75
N PHE A 53 6.40 3.15 -5.98
CA PHE A 53 5.72 4.05 -6.90
C PHE A 53 4.44 4.65 -6.29
N GLY A 54 3.54 3.82 -5.75
CA GLY A 54 2.28 4.29 -5.18
C GLY A 54 2.46 5.26 -4.02
N HIS A 55 3.41 4.98 -3.12
CA HIS A 55 3.68 5.86 -1.99
C HIS A 55 4.24 7.23 -2.42
N PHE A 56 5.26 7.25 -3.27
CA PHE A 56 5.91 8.51 -3.65
C PHE A 56 5.11 9.32 -4.68
N MET A 57 4.37 8.66 -5.57
CA MET A 57 3.43 9.33 -6.47
C MET A 57 2.36 10.09 -5.69
N GLY A 58 1.85 9.53 -4.59
CA GLY A 58 0.90 10.22 -3.71
C GLY A 58 1.45 11.53 -3.15
N ASN A 59 2.73 11.56 -2.75
CA ASN A 59 3.40 12.77 -2.28
C ASN A 59 3.53 13.82 -3.40
N LEU A 60 3.86 13.39 -4.62
CA LEU A 60 3.98 14.28 -5.77
C LEU A 60 2.63 14.90 -6.14
N ILE A 61 1.56 14.10 -6.24
CA ILE A 61 0.20 14.59 -6.51
C ILE A 61 -0.20 15.63 -5.47
N LYS A 62 0.05 15.35 -4.19
CA LYS A 62 -0.20 16.31 -3.10
C LYS A 62 0.58 17.60 -3.30
N TYR A 63 1.87 17.52 -3.63
CA TYR A 63 2.70 18.69 -3.88
C TYR A 63 2.17 19.51 -5.05
N PHE A 64 1.88 18.91 -6.20
CA PHE A 64 1.36 19.63 -7.37
C PHE A 64 -0.01 20.27 -7.10
N SER A 65 -0.86 19.61 -6.32
CA SER A 65 -2.17 20.16 -5.94
C SER A 65 -2.09 21.37 -5.01
N THR A 66 -1.02 21.52 -4.22
CA THR A 66 -0.91 22.59 -3.21
C THR A 66 0.18 23.61 -3.50
N LYS A 67 1.13 23.33 -4.39
CA LYS A 67 2.32 24.17 -4.63
C LYS A 67 2.00 25.63 -4.94
N ASN A 68 0.93 25.88 -5.69
CA ASN A 68 0.55 27.22 -6.14
C ASN A 68 -0.61 27.83 -5.33
N HIS A 69 -1.10 27.11 -4.32
CA HIS A 69 -2.30 27.48 -3.57
C HIS A 69 -2.07 27.34 -2.07
N GLU A 70 -1.50 28.39 -1.47
CA GLU A 70 -1.20 28.41 -0.03
C GLU A 70 -2.49 28.35 0.81
N GLU A 71 -3.57 28.97 0.34
CA GLU A 71 -4.89 28.91 0.98
C GLU A 71 -5.43 27.47 1.03
N LEU A 72 -5.29 26.70 -0.05
CA LEU A 72 -5.67 25.28 -0.07
C LEU A 72 -4.80 24.47 0.89
N GLU A 73 -3.49 24.72 0.94
CA GLU A 73 -2.60 24.05 1.89
C GLU A 73 -3.01 24.33 3.35
N ARG A 74 -3.39 25.57 3.67
CA ARG A 74 -3.90 25.94 5.00
C ARG A 74 -5.24 25.27 5.30
N GLN A 75 -6.19 25.30 4.36
CA GLN A 75 -7.49 24.66 4.54
C GLN A 75 -7.35 23.16 4.79
N ILE A 76 -6.51 22.46 4.03
CA ILE A 76 -6.23 21.03 4.23
C ILE A 76 -5.66 20.75 5.63
N GLN A 77 -4.81 21.64 6.17
CA GLN A 77 -4.27 21.47 7.52
C GLN A 77 -5.33 21.71 8.59
N ILE A 78 -6.21 22.69 8.40
CA ILE A 78 -7.35 22.92 9.31
C ILE A 78 -8.26 21.69 9.29
N ASP A 79 -8.68 21.26 8.10
CA ASP A 79 -9.57 20.11 7.93
C ASP A 79 -8.98 18.82 8.49
N LYS A 80 -7.66 18.64 8.43
CA LYS A 80 -6.98 17.46 8.96
C LYS A 80 -6.93 17.43 10.50
N ASN A 81 -6.94 18.60 11.14
CA ASN A 81 -6.86 18.73 12.60
C ASN A 81 -8.23 18.99 13.24
N ASP A 82 -9.27 19.25 12.45
CA ASP A 82 -10.64 19.37 12.91
C ASP A 82 -11.17 18.03 13.48
N GLU A 83 -11.67 18.06 14.71
CA GLU A 83 -12.14 16.87 15.43
C GLU A 83 -13.26 16.12 14.68
N ARG A 84 -14.19 16.85 14.06
CA ARG A 84 -15.30 16.26 13.30
C ARG A 84 -14.76 15.54 12.08
N ASN A 85 -13.83 16.15 11.36
CA ASN A 85 -13.22 15.52 10.18
C ASN A 85 -12.36 14.32 10.55
N ILE A 86 -11.62 14.38 11.67
CA ILE A 86 -10.89 13.22 12.19
C ILE A 86 -11.87 12.07 12.48
N LEU A 87 -12.99 12.35 13.16
CA LEU A 87 -13.98 11.34 13.49
C LEU A 87 -14.63 10.73 12.23
N ILE A 88 -14.97 11.54 11.23
CA ILE A 88 -15.48 11.06 9.93
C ILE A 88 -14.44 10.19 9.23
N ALA A 89 -13.18 10.64 9.18
CA ALA A 89 -12.10 9.90 8.54
C ALA A 89 -11.87 8.54 9.21
N GLU A 90 -11.74 8.50 10.54
CA GLU A 90 -11.56 7.24 11.27
C GLU A 90 -12.77 6.30 11.10
N LYS A 91 -14.00 6.82 11.14
CA LYS A 91 -15.21 6.01 10.90
C LYS A 91 -15.26 5.45 9.48
N SER A 92 -14.85 6.23 8.49
CA SER A 92 -14.76 5.78 7.09
C SER A 92 -13.72 4.67 6.91
N LYS A 93 -12.55 4.79 7.55
CA LYS A 93 -11.50 3.76 7.55
C LYS A 93 -11.98 2.48 8.23
N ALA A 94 -12.71 2.58 9.34
CA ALA A 94 -13.28 1.43 10.01
C ALA A 94 -14.28 0.68 9.09
N LYS A 95 -15.15 1.40 8.37
CA LYS A 95 -16.05 0.77 7.39
C LYS A 95 -15.34 0.15 6.19
N ALA A 96 -14.27 0.79 5.71
CA ALA A 96 -13.42 0.21 4.68
C ALA A 96 -12.71 -1.05 5.18
N TYR A 97 -12.27 -1.07 6.44
CA TYR A 97 -11.67 -2.24 7.09
C TYR A 97 -12.67 -3.40 7.19
N ASP A 98 -13.91 -3.14 7.63
CA ASP A 98 -14.98 -4.16 7.68
C ASP A 98 -15.18 -4.81 6.29
N LEU A 99 -15.28 -4.01 5.23
CA LEU A 99 -15.41 -4.50 3.86
C LEU A 99 -14.17 -5.30 3.40
N MET A 100 -12.97 -4.79 3.71
CA MET A 100 -11.71 -5.42 3.35
C MET A 100 -11.62 -6.85 3.92
N ILE A 101 -12.09 -7.09 5.14
CA ILE A 101 -12.13 -8.44 5.74
C ILE A 101 -12.91 -9.41 4.84
N TYR A 102 -14.12 -9.03 4.43
CA TYR A 102 -14.95 -9.88 3.58
C TYR A 102 -14.33 -10.11 2.20
N LEU A 103 -13.72 -9.08 1.61
CA LEU A 103 -13.04 -9.20 0.31
C LEU A 103 -11.81 -10.10 0.38
N PHE A 104 -11.00 -10.00 1.45
CA PHE A 104 -9.86 -10.88 1.67
C PHE A 104 -10.28 -12.33 1.91
N ALA A 105 -11.34 -12.57 2.67
CA ALA A 105 -11.89 -13.92 2.83
C ALA A 105 -12.39 -14.47 1.47
N SER A 106 -13.07 -13.63 0.68
CA SER A 106 -13.58 -14.02 -0.64
C SER A 106 -12.45 -14.40 -1.61
N ILE A 107 -11.39 -13.60 -1.69
CA ILE A 107 -10.26 -13.88 -2.60
C ILE A 107 -9.48 -15.14 -2.18
N LEU A 108 -9.36 -15.40 -0.87
CA LEU A 108 -8.77 -16.64 -0.36
C LEU A 108 -9.56 -17.88 -0.82
N ILE A 109 -10.89 -17.84 -0.74
CA ILE A 109 -11.75 -18.92 -1.21
C ILE A 109 -11.61 -19.10 -2.73
N ILE A 110 -11.69 -18.01 -3.49
CA ILE A 110 -11.56 -18.05 -4.96
C ILE A 110 -10.21 -18.65 -5.37
N PHE A 111 -9.10 -18.20 -4.78
CA PHE A 111 -7.77 -18.73 -5.12
C PHE A 111 -7.56 -20.18 -4.67
N SER A 112 -8.17 -20.58 -3.56
CA SER A 112 -8.21 -21.98 -3.14
C SER A 112 -8.94 -22.85 -4.17
N LEU A 113 -10.10 -22.41 -4.66
CA LEU A 113 -10.88 -23.11 -5.69
C LEU A 113 -10.19 -23.11 -7.05
N MET A 114 -9.41 -22.08 -7.38
CA MET A 114 -8.60 -22.01 -8.61
C MET A 114 -7.40 -22.95 -8.59
N GLY A 115 -7.13 -23.66 -7.49
CA GLY A 115 -6.00 -24.59 -7.39
C GLY A 115 -4.64 -23.87 -7.34
N VAL A 116 -4.60 -22.65 -6.81
CA VAL A 116 -3.34 -21.92 -6.58
C VAL A 116 -2.43 -22.73 -5.65
N ASP A 117 -1.11 -22.56 -5.79
CA ASP A 117 -0.12 -23.26 -4.99
C ASP A 117 -0.40 -23.16 -3.48
N LYS A 118 -0.31 -24.29 -2.77
CA LYS A 118 -0.65 -24.41 -1.35
C LYS A 118 0.19 -23.48 -0.47
N LEU A 119 1.47 -23.28 -0.79
CA LEU A 119 2.33 -22.37 -0.02
C LEU A 119 1.86 -20.92 -0.20
N ALA A 120 1.44 -20.53 -1.40
CA ALA A 120 0.88 -19.20 -1.66
C ALA A 120 -0.40 -18.96 -0.85
N ILE A 121 -1.31 -19.93 -0.79
CA ILE A 121 -2.52 -19.86 0.03
C ILE A 121 -2.17 -19.71 1.51
N ILE A 122 -1.24 -20.51 2.04
CA ILE A 122 -0.79 -20.42 3.45
C ILE A 122 -0.22 -19.03 3.76
N MET A 123 0.60 -18.48 2.86
CA MET A 123 1.15 -17.13 3.03
C MET A 123 0.04 -16.06 3.05
N MET A 124 -0.96 -16.15 2.17
CA MET A 124 -2.08 -15.21 2.16
C MET A 124 -2.91 -15.31 3.45
N VAL A 125 -3.16 -16.53 3.94
CA VAL A 125 -3.85 -16.75 5.23
C VAL A 125 -3.05 -16.16 6.39
N ALA A 126 -1.73 -16.32 6.40
CA ALA A 126 -0.86 -15.75 7.44
C ALA A 126 -0.92 -14.21 7.46
N ILE A 127 -0.92 -13.56 6.29
CA ILE A 127 -1.07 -12.11 6.18
C ILE A 127 -2.46 -11.68 6.68
N TYR A 128 -3.52 -12.37 6.25
CA TYR A 128 -4.88 -12.10 6.69
C TYR A 128 -5.02 -12.18 8.21
N LEU A 129 -4.51 -13.24 8.84
CA LEU A 129 -4.53 -13.40 10.30
C LEU A 129 -3.69 -12.34 11.01
N SER A 130 -2.54 -11.96 10.45
CA SER A 130 -1.69 -10.91 11.02
C SER A 130 -2.42 -9.56 11.12
N ILE A 131 -3.22 -9.22 10.11
CA ILE A 131 -4.06 -8.01 10.13
C ILE A 131 -5.11 -8.09 11.25
N GLN A 132 -5.77 -9.24 11.42
CA GLN A 132 -6.77 -9.44 12.48
C GLN A 132 -6.15 -9.36 13.87
N ILE A 133 -5.00 -10.01 14.09
CA ILE A 133 -4.26 -9.95 15.36
C ILE A 133 -3.86 -8.51 15.67
N TYR A 134 -3.38 -7.76 14.68
CA TYR A 134 -3.02 -6.35 14.85
C TYR A 134 -4.22 -5.48 15.25
N ALA A 135 -5.37 -5.69 14.60
CA ALA A 135 -6.61 -5.00 14.94
C ALA A 135 -7.09 -5.33 16.36
N LEU A 136 -7.05 -6.61 16.76
CA LEU A 136 -7.38 -7.05 18.12
C LEU A 136 -6.43 -6.43 19.15
N TYR A 137 -5.12 -6.45 18.89
CA TYR A 137 -4.12 -5.83 19.76
C TYR A 137 -4.42 -4.35 20.00
N TRP A 138 -4.67 -3.59 18.95
CA TRP A 138 -4.96 -2.15 19.08
C TRP A 138 -6.30 -1.89 19.76
N ARG A 139 -7.32 -2.69 19.46
CA ARG A 139 -8.61 -2.61 20.14
C ARG A 139 -8.44 -2.78 21.66
N SER A 140 -7.81 -3.88 22.10
CA SER A 140 -7.57 -4.12 23.53
C SER A 140 -6.68 -3.05 24.17
N LYS A 141 -5.71 -2.53 23.43
CA LYS A 141 -4.84 -1.44 23.91
C LYS A 141 -5.62 -0.13 24.11
N PHE A 142 -6.60 0.18 23.25
CA PHE A 142 -7.44 1.36 23.40
C PHE A 142 -8.49 1.18 24.50
N GLU A 143 -9.14 0.01 24.59
CA GLU A 143 -10.09 -0.32 25.66
C GLU A 143 -9.48 -0.24 27.07
N ARG A 144 -8.17 -0.48 27.22
CA ARG A 144 -7.48 -0.32 28.52
C ARG A 144 -7.08 1.12 28.83
N LYS A 145 -6.95 1.98 27.81
CA LYS A 145 -6.44 3.35 27.95
C LYS A 145 -7.55 4.38 28.10
N MET A 146 -8.74 4.08 27.58
CA MET A 146 -9.96 4.89 27.69
C MET A 146 -10.85 4.31 28.77
#